data_AF-A0A934J2H6-F1
#
_entry.id   AF-A0A934J2H6-F1
#
_cell.length_a   1.000
_cell.length_b   1.000
_cell.length_c   1.000
_cell.angle_alpha   90.00
_cell.angle_beta   90.00
_cell.angle_gamma   90.00
#
_symmetry.space_group_name_H-M   'P 1'
#
loop_
_entity.id
_entity.type
_entity.pdbx_description
1 polymer ?
#
loop_
_entity_poly.entity_id
_entity_poly.type
_entity_poly.pdbx_seq_one_letter_code
_entity_poly.pdbx_strand_id
1 'polypeptide(L)' 'MNWYPHIKQYYKQGFYTEANIQVFVAAGWITTEQADDIIGSA' A
#
# COMPACT_ATOMS: atom_id res chain seq x y z
N MET A 1 -8.47 -12.54 -0.96
CA MET A 1 -7.23 -12.31 -1.73
C MET A 1 -6.32 -11.45 -0.88
N ASN A 2 -5.04 -11.78 -0.71
CA ASN A 2 -4.11 -10.92 0.03
C ASN A 2 -3.46 -9.91 -0.94
N TRP A 3 -3.95 -8.66 -0.95
CA TRP A 3 -3.48 -7.62 -1.88
C TRP A 3 -2.17 -6.96 -1.45
N TYR A 4 -1.87 -6.98 -0.16
CA TYR A 4 -0.70 -6.34 0.43
C TYR A 4 0.64 -6.64 -0.27
N PRO A 5 1.04 -7.91 -0.54
CA PRO A 5 2.33 -8.18 -1.19
C PRO A 5 2.42 -7.60 -2.60
N HIS A 6 1.33 -7.61 -3.36
CA HIS A 6 1.29 -7.05 -4.71
C HIS A 6 1.40 -5.53 -4.69
N ILE A 7 0.61 -4.87 -3.82
CA ILE A 7 0.64 -3.42 -3.68
C ILE A 7 2.03 -2.94 -3.23
N LYS A 8 2.63 -3.61 -2.24
CA LYS A 8 3.99 -3.31 -1.76
C LYS A 8 5.03 -3.40 -2.87
N GLN A 9 4.95 -4.46 -3.70
CA GLN A 9 5.87 -4.63 -4.83
C GLN A 9 5.70 -3.52 -5.87
N TYR A 10 4.45 -3.20 -6.23
CA TYR A 10 4.17 -2.15 -7.22
C TYR A 10 4.55 -0.75 -6.74
N TYR A 11 4.37 -0.47 -5.45
CA TYR A 11 4.87 0.76 -4.83
C TYR A 11 6.40 0.88 -4.93
N LYS A 12 7.13 -0.19 -4.56
CA LYS A 12 8.60 -0.25 -4.69
C LYS A 12 9.11 -0.08 -6.12
N GLN A 13 8.31 -0.49 -7.10
CA GLN A 13 8.60 -0.33 -8.52
C GLN A 13 8.22 1.06 -9.07
N GLY A 14 7.62 1.93 -8.24
CA GLY A 14 7.21 3.28 -8.61
C GLY A 14 5.89 3.37 -9.38
N PHE A 15 5.12 2.27 -9.45
CA PHE A 15 3.80 2.28 -10.10
C PHE A 15 2.73 2.97 -9.26
N TYR A 16 2.93 3.01 -7.93
CA TYR A 16 2.01 3.62 -6.99
C TYR A 16 2.71 4.72 -6.19
N THR A 17 1.95 5.77 -5.92
CA THR A 17 2.31 6.86 -5.01
C THR A 17 1.69 6.64 -3.64
N GLU A 18 2.11 7.40 -2.63
CA GLU A 18 1.50 7.37 -1.29
C GLU A 18 -0.01 7.62 -1.36
N ALA A 19 -0.45 8.52 -2.24
CA ALA A 19 -1.87 8.78 -2.46
C ALA A 19 -2.62 7.53 -2.96
N ASN A 20 -2.00 6.70 -3.81
CA ASN A 20 -2.61 5.44 -4.23
C ASN A 20 -2.71 4.44 -3.06
N ILE A 21 -1.70 4.41 -2.18
CA ILE A 21 -1.74 3.56 -0.99
C ILE A 21 -2.93 3.92 -0.08
N GLN A 22 -3.18 5.21 0.13
CA GLN A 22 -4.34 5.66 0.91
C GLN A 22 -5.69 5.27 0.28
N VAL A 23 -5.78 5.24 -1.06
CA VAL A 23 -6.97 4.73 -1.76
C VAL A 23 -7.17 3.24 -1.48
N PHE A 24 -6.11 2.44 -1.40
CA PHE A 24 -6.22 1.01 -1.09
C PHE A 24 -6.63 0.74 0.36
N VAL A 25 -6.26 1.63 1.30
CA VAL A 25 -6.76 1.61 2.67
C VAL A 25 -8.25 1.94 2.68
N ALA A 26 -8.67 3.02 2.01
CA ALA A 26 -10.08 3.42 1.93
C ALA A 26 -10.97 2.35 1.25
N ALA A 27 -10.42 1.61 0.29
CA ALA A 27 -11.09 0.48 -0.37
C ALA A 27 -11.10 -0.81 0.47
N GLY A 28 -10.42 -0.84 1.63
CA GLY A 28 -10.33 -2.02 2.49
C GLY A 28 -9.47 -3.15 1.92
N TRP A 29 -8.59 -2.85 0.97
CA TRP A 29 -7.70 -3.86 0.35
C TRP A 29 -6.48 -4.17 1.22
N ILE A 30 -6.06 -3.17 2.01
CA ILE A 30 -4.97 -3.24 3.00
C ILE A 30 -5.38 -2.47 4.25
N THR A 31 -4.72 -2.76 5.38
CA THR A 31 -4.89 -2.00 6.64
C THR A 31 -4.02 -0.74 6.66
N THR A 32 -4.31 0.18 7.58
CA THR A 32 -3.46 1.34 7.83
C THR A 32 -2.03 0.93 8.21
N GLU A 33 -1.86 -0.09 9.07
CA GLU A 33 -0.54 -0.60 9.45
C GLU A 33 0.26 -1.14 8.24
N GLN A 34 -0.43 -1.79 7.31
CA GLN A 34 0.18 -2.27 6.07
C GLN A 34 0.55 -1.12 5.14
N ALA A 35 -0.24 -0.05 5.10
CA ALA A 35 0.09 1.16 4.35
C ALA A 35 1.33 1.86 4.93
N ASP A 36 1.43 1.98 6.26
CA ASP A 36 2.57 2.59 6.94
C ASP A 36 3.88 1.84 6.64
N ASP A 37 3.83 0.50 6.66
CA ASP A 37 4.97 -0.34 6.27
C ASP A 37 5.31 -0.25 4.77
N ILE A 38 4.34 0.01 3.88
CA ILE A 38 4.61 0.21 2.44
C ILE A 38 5.29 1.55 2.21
N ILE A 39 4.79 2.62 2.83
CA ILE A 39 5.30 3.99 2.67
C ILE A 39 6.66 4.14 3.37
N GLY A 40 6.97 3.27 4.34
CA GLY A 40 8.23 3.29 5.06
C GLY A 40 8.24 4.33 6.18
N SER A 41 7.08 4.63 6.76
CA SER A 41 6.94 5.60 7.85
C SER A 41 7.26 4.97 9.21
N ALA A 42 8.43 4.32 9.31
CA ALA A 42 9.02 3.80 10.55
C ALA A 42 10.34 4.51 10.85
#